data_AF-A0A522W087-F1
#
_entry.id   AF-A0A522W087-F1
#
_cell.length_a   1.000
_cell.length_b   1.000
_cell.length_c   1.000
_cell.angle_alpha   90.00
_cell.angle_beta   90.00
_cell.angle_gamma   90.00
#
_symmetry.space_group_name_H-M   'P 1'
#
loop_
_entity.id
_entity.type
_entity.pdbx_description
1 polymer ?
#
loop_
_entity_poly.entity_id
_entity_poly.type
_entity_poly.pdbx_seq_one_letter_code
_entity_poly.pdbx_strand_id
1 'polypeptide(L)'
;MAPYHHIMVHFPISLLGLCFFLILLRSISKNSLAHRLESAVLIPCIVIGLAGAIAAFSTGLIIWPAEGTLTSTMGRNKILMASWTIAVWSVVLVLRWRVGAAIWDGLGRYIMLGLGAFGSILLATTGTLGGHLLGSPSRFSGLLHQFGWSVYQTYFVPSWVLIGMVTVGVASITIGLLAKTKISPSVEVFAEKALAE
;
A
#
# COMPACT_ATOMS: atom_id res chain seq x y z
N MET A 1 -6.59 -26.34 1.69
CA MET A 1 -5.88 -25.09 1.34
C MET A 1 -6.70 -23.82 1.61
N ALA A 2 -8.02 -23.79 1.40
CA ALA A 2 -8.82 -22.58 1.63
C ALA A 2 -8.69 -21.96 3.05
N PRO A 3 -8.75 -22.73 4.18
CA PRO A 3 -8.56 -22.16 5.52
C PRO A 3 -7.21 -21.44 5.71
N TYR A 4 -6.14 -21.97 5.13
CA TYR A 4 -4.82 -21.35 5.16
C TYR A 4 -4.82 -20.01 4.42
N HIS A 5 -5.47 -19.92 3.26
CA HIS A 5 -5.59 -18.66 2.53
C HIS A 5 -6.32 -17.59 3.33
N HIS A 6 -7.40 -17.94 4.04
CA HIS A 6 -8.09 -16.97 4.91
C HIS A 6 -7.13 -16.40 5.96
N ILE A 7 -6.35 -17.24 6.65
CA ILE A 7 -5.36 -16.77 7.63
C ILE A 7 -4.30 -15.88 6.95
N MET A 8 -3.80 -16.30 5.78
CA MET A 8 -2.81 -15.53 5.01
C MET A 8 -3.33 -14.18 4.52
N VAL A 9 -4.65 -14.00 4.36
CA VAL A 9 -5.26 -12.73 3.95
C VAL A 9 -5.46 -11.78 5.13
N HIS A 10 -5.87 -12.28 6.30
CA HIS A 10 -6.15 -11.41 7.45
C HIS A 10 -4.88 -10.81 8.07
N PHE A 11 -3.78 -11.57 8.08
CA PHE A 11 -2.51 -11.11 8.62
C PHE A 11 -1.97 -9.82 7.95
N PRO A 12 -1.80 -9.75 6.61
CA PRO A 12 -1.38 -8.53 5.95
C PRO A 12 -2.42 -7.41 6.05
N ILE A 13 -3.73 -7.72 6.10
CA ILE A 13 -4.75 -6.70 6.32
C ILE A 13 -4.53 -5.99 7.66
N SER A 14 -4.32 -6.75 8.73
CA SER A 14 -4.07 -6.19 10.07
C SER A 14 -2.77 -5.39 10.14
N LEU A 15 -1.68 -5.91 9.58
CA LEU A 15 -0.38 -5.22 9.60
C LEU A 15 -0.39 -3.92 8.78
N LEU A 16 -0.90 -3.96 7.56
CA LEU A 16 -0.97 -2.76 6.71
C LEU A 16 -1.99 -1.75 7.26
N GLY A 17 -3.09 -2.22 7.87
CA GLY A 17 -4.01 -1.38 8.63
C GLY A 17 -3.33 -0.67 9.80
N LEU A 18 -2.51 -1.38 10.58
CA LEU A 18 -1.69 -0.79 11.65
C LEU A 18 -0.70 0.23 11.08
N CYS A 19 -0.06 -0.06 9.95
CA CYS A 19 0.84 0.89 9.29
C CYS A 19 0.13 2.20 8.93
N PHE A 20 -1.09 2.12 8.42
CA PHE A 20 -1.89 3.32 8.13
C PHE A 20 -2.19 4.11 9.40
N PHE A 21 -2.56 3.43 10.49
CA PHE A 21 -2.77 4.10 11.78
C PHE A 21 -1.50 4.82 12.28
N LEU A 22 -0.33 4.19 12.16
CA LEU A 22 0.95 4.81 12.51
C LEU A 22 1.26 6.02 11.62
N ILE A 23 1.00 5.93 10.32
CA ILE A 23 1.16 7.06 9.37
C ILE A 23 0.21 8.20 9.74
N LEU A 24 -1.05 7.90 10.01
CA LEU A 24 -2.05 8.87 10.44
C LEU A 24 -1.60 9.57 11.72
N LEU A 25 -1.28 8.80 12.76
CA LEU A 25 -0.79 9.32 14.04
C LEU A 25 0.44 10.21 13.86
N ARG A 26 1.42 9.75 13.06
CA ARG A 26 2.66 10.50 12.83
C ARG A 26 2.44 11.77 12.00
N SER A 27 1.47 11.78 11.09
CA SER A 27 1.14 12.93 10.24
C SER A 27 0.52 14.10 11.02
N ILE A 28 -0.27 13.79 12.06
CA ILE A 28 -0.99 14.79 12.87
C ILE A 28 -0.29 15.10 14.20
N SER A 29 0.57 14.20 14.71
CA SER A 29 1.24 14.34 16.00
C SER A 29 2.74 14.57 15.88
N LYS A 30 3.26 15.50 16.69
CA LYS A 30 4.69 15.74 16.90
C LYS A 30 5.22 15.12 18.20
N ASN A 31 4.41 14.35 18.93
CA ASN A 31 4.79 13.76 20.21
C ASN A 31 5.93 12.74 20.02
N SER A 32 6.87 12.69 20.96
CA SER A 32 7.98 11.74 21.00
C SER A 32 7.52 10.28 20.98
N LEU A 33 6.37 9.95 21.58
CA LEU A 33 5.80 8.61 21.53
C LEU A 33 5.39 8.21 20.10
N ALA A 34 4.70 9.09 19.38
CA ALA A 34 4.27 8.84 18.00
C ALA A 34 5.48 8.63 17.08
N HIS A 35 6.53 9.44 17.27
CA HIS A 35 7.79 9.29 16.55
C HIS A 35 8.49 7.96 16.83
N ARG A 36 8.57 7.55 18.11
CA ARG A 36 9.19 6.27 18.52
C ARG A 36 8.45 5.07 17.96
N LEU A 37 7.12 5.04 18.09
CA LEU A 37 6.28 3.97 17.57
C LEU A 37 6.43 3.85 16.06
N GLU A 38 6.31 4.96 15.34
CA GLU A 38 6.47 4.97 13.88
C GLU A 38 7.87 4.51 13.46
N SER A 39 8.93 5.06 14.07
CA SER A 39 10.31 4.76 13.67
C SER A 39 10.70 3.30 13.94
N ALA A 40 10.19 2.69 15.02
CA ALA A 40 10.50 1.31 15.38
C ALA A 40 9.63 0.29 14.62
N VAL A 41 8.36 0.61 14.37
CA VAL A 41 7.35 -0.38 13.96
C VAL A 41 7.00 -0.28 12.48
N LEU A 42 6.99 0.92 11.90
CA LEU A 42 6.40 1.13 10.57
C LEU A 42 7.10 0.32 9.48
N ILE A 43 8.42 0.41 9.35
CA ILE A 43 9.16 -0.30 8.30
C ILE A 43 9.03 -1.83 8.45
N PRO A 44 9.31 -2.44 9.62
CA PRO A 44 9.12 -3.88 9.81
C PRO A 44 7.70 -4.34 9.51
N CYS A 45 6.68 -3.61 9.97
CA CYS A 45 5.29 -3.96 9.71
C CYS A 45 4.92 -3.86 8.24
N ILE A 46 5.42 -2.86 7.48
CA ILE A 46 5.16 -2.78 6.04
C ILE A 46 5.86 -3.94 5.32
N VAL A 47 7.11 -4.26 5.67
CA VAL A 47 7.86 -5.37 5.02
C VAL A 47 7.13 -6.70 5.23
N ILE A 48 6.77 -7.02 6.47
CA ILE A 48 6.08 -8.27 6.79
C ILE A 48 4.65 -8.26 6.20
N GLY A 49 3.96 -7.12 6.25
CA GLY A 49 2.64 -6.94 5.65
C GLY A 49 2.65 -7.13 4.13
N LEU A 50 3.65 -6.60 3.43
CA LEU A 50 3.83 -6.79 1.99
C LEU A 50 4.17 -8.25 1.65
N ALA A 51 5.07 -8.88 2.41
CA ALA A 51 5.37 -10.30 2.23
C ALA A 51 4.12 -11.17 2.41
N GLY A 52 3.32 -10.89 3.44
CA GLY A 52 2.02 -11.53 3.66
C GLY A 52 1.03 -11.26 2.52
N ALA A 53 0.96 -10.03 2.02
CA ALA A 53 0.06 -9.66 0.91
C ALA A 53 0.44 -10.39 -0.39
N ILE A 54 1.73 -10.50 -0.69
CA ILE A 54 2.24 -11.26 -1.84
C ILE A 54 1.91 -12.75 -1.68
N ALA A 55 2.12 -13.33 -0.50
CA ALA A 55 1.78 -14.72 -0.26
C ALA A 55 0.25 -14.98 -0.34
N ALA A 56 -0.57 -14.06 0.17
CA ALA A 56 -2.02 -14.12 0.05
C ALA A 56 -2.46 -14.03 -1.42
N PHE A 57 -1.87 -13.13 -2.20
CA PHE A 57 -2.14 -12.99 -3.63
C PHE A 57 -1.78 -14.28 -4.39
N SER A 58 -0.57 -14.81 -4.18
CA SER A 58 -0.10 -16.03 -4.83
C SER A 58 -0.95 -17.25 -4.47
N THR A 59 -1.27 -17.44 -3.19
CA THR A 59 -2.14 -18.54 -2.76
C THR A 59 -3.56 -18.42 -3.33
N GLY A 60 -4.07 -17.18 -3.49
CA GLY A 60 -5.34 -16.93 -4.17
C GLY A 60 -5.33 -17.39 -5.62
N LEU A 61 -4.25 -17.15 -6.34
CA LEU A 61 -4.11 -17.61 -7.73
C LEU A 61 -3.93 -19.13 -7.87
N ILE A 62 -3.40 -19.80 -6.83
CA ILE A 62 -3.21 -21.26 -6.82
C ILE A 62 -4.48 -22.00 -6.44
N ILE A 63 -5.26 -21.48 -5.49
CA ILE A 63 -6.42 -22.18 -4.91
C ILE A 63 -7.66 -22.05 -5.79
N TRP A 64 -7.86 -20.91 -6.44
CA TRP A 64 -9.03 -20.66 -7.28
C TRP A 64 -8.70 -20.82 -8.77
N PRO A 65 -9.54 -21.50 -9.56
CA PRO A 65 -9.30 -21.70 -10.99
C PRO A 65 -9.25 -20.36 -11.73
N ALA A 66 -8.27 -20.24 -12.62
CA ALA A 66 -8.04 -19.02 -13.40
C ALA A 66 -9.23 -18.70 -14.30
N GLU A 67 -9.86 -19.73 -14.88
CA GLU A 67 -11.02 -19.58 -15.77
C GLU A 67 -12.20 -18.91 -15.04
N GLY A 68 -12.52 -19.36 -13.82
CA GLY A 68 -13.62 -18.77 -13.03
C GLY A 68 -13.28 -17.37 -12.50
N THR A 69 -12.02 -17.17 -12.08
CA THR A 69 -11.57 -15.89 -11.51
C THR A 69 -11.44 -14.81 -12.57
N LEU A 70 -10.95 -15.17 -13.76
CA LEU A 70 -10.73 -14.26 -14.88
C LEU A 70 -11.94 -14.12 -15.79
N THR A 71 -13.03 -14.88 -15.63
CA THR A 71 -14.29 -14.63 -16.37
C THR A 71 -15.25 -13.75 -15.59
N SER A 72 -15.23 -13.82 -14.26
CA SER A 72 -16.05 -12.97 -13.40
C SER A 72 -15.49 -11.55 -13.27
N THR A 73 -16.36 -10.55 -13.34
CA THR A 73 -16.00 -9.14 -13.08
C THR A 73 -15.43 -8.95 -11.68
N MET A 74 -16.05 -9.59 -10.69
CA MET A 74 -15.63 -9.53 -9.29
C MET A 74 -14.25 -10.14 -9.05
N GLY A 75 -13.94 -11.28 -9.68
CA GLY A 75 -12.62 -11.92 -9.58
C GLY A 75 -11.52 -11.04 -10.15
N ARG A 76 -11.73 -10.47 -11.35
CA ARG A 76 -10.82 -9.50 -11.97
C ARG A 76 -10.60 -8.28 -11.08
N ASN A 77 -11.66 -7.72 -10.54
CA ASN A 77 -11.58 -6.56 -9.64
C ASN A 77 -10.79 -6.88 -8.37
N LYS A 78 -10.98 -8.07 -7.79
CA LYS A 78 -10.23 -8.49 -6.61
C LYS A 78 -8.74 -8.59 -6.90
N ILE A 79 -8.37 -9.19 -8.04
CA ILE A 79 -6.98 -9.28 -8.47
C ILE A 79 -6.40 -7.87 -8.64
N LEU A 80 -7.10 -6.99 -9.37
CA LEU A 80 -6.65 -5.63 -9.64
C LEU A 80 -6.44 -4.83 -8.33
N MET A 81 -7.41 -4.84 -7.43
CA MET A 81 -7.31 -4.13 -6.15
C MET A 81 -6.19 -4.70 -5.26
N ALA A 82 -5.99 -6.01 -5.26
CA ALA A 82 -4.90 -6.64 -4.53
C ALA A 82 -3.53 -6.23 -5.09
N SER A 83 -3.37 -6.21 -6.42
CA SER A 83 -2.14 -5.75 -7.08
C SER A 83 -1.85 -4.28 -6.77
N TRP A 84 -2.87 -3.41 -6.85
CA TRP A 84 -2.71 -1.98 -6.50
C TRP A 84 -2.37 -1.78 -5.02
N THR A 85 -2.96 -2.58 -4.13
CA THR A 85 -2.61 -2.57 -2.71
C THR A 85 -1.12 -2.85 -2.51
N ILE A 86 -0.59 -3.92 -3.12
CA ILE A 86 0.84 -4.27 -3.04
C ILE A 86 1.72 -3.14 -3.59
N ALA A 87 1.34 -2.56 -4.73
CA ALA A 87 2.10 -1.48 -5.36
C ALA A 87 2.16 -0.22 -4.49
N VAL A 88 1.02 0.25 -3.98
CA VAL A 88 0.94 1.46 -3.14
C VAL A 88 1.73 1.28 -1.84
N TRP A 89 1.56 0.15 -1.16
CA TRP A 89 2.30 -0.12 0.07
C TRP A 89 3.81 -0.28 -0.16
N SER A 90 4.21 -0.76 -1.34
CA SER A 90 5.63 -0.77 -1.76
C SER A 90 6.17 0.63 -1.97
N VAL A 91 5.39 1.55 -2.56
CA VAL A 91 5.78 2.98 -2.66
C VAL A 91 5.94 3.61 -1.28
N VAL A 92 5.00 3.36 -0.37
CA VAL A 92 5.09 3.84 1.03
C VAL A 92 6.36 3.33 1.71
N LEU A 93 6.68 2.04 1.55
CA LEU A 93 7.93 1.45 2.06
C LEU A 93 9.15 2.16 1.49
N VAL A 94 9.23 2.29 0.17
CA VAL A 94 10.38 2.88 -0.52
C VAL A 94 10.58 4.34 -0.13
N LEU A 95 9.50 5.14 -0.09
CA LEU A 95 9.56 6.54 0.35
C LEU A 95 10.08 6.63 1.79
N ARG A 96 9.51 5.84 2.70
CA ARG A 96 9.93 5.88 4.10
C ARG A 96 11.36 5.39 4.30
N TRP A 97 11.79 4.39 3.55
CA TRP A 97 13.16 3.86 3.56
C TRP A 97 14.16 4.88 3.02
N ARG A 98 13.88 5.47 1.85
CA ARG A 98 14.83 6.34 1.13
C ARG A 98 14.91 7.74 1.73
N VAL A 99 13.77 8.33 2.11
CA VAL A 99 13.70 9.71 2.63
C VAL A 99 13.94 9.75 4.14
N GLY A 100 13.76 8.62 4.84
CA GLY A 100 14.00 8.54 6.27
C GLY A 100 13.00 9.38 7.08
N ALA A 101 13.46 9.95 8.19
CA ALA A 101 12.62 10.76 9.08
C ALA A 101 12.18 12.09 8.43
N ALA A 102 12.92 12.60 7.45
CA ALA A 102 12.63 13.87 6.77
C ALA A 102 11.31 13.85 5.98
N ILE A 103 10.77 12.67 5.67
CA ILE A 103 9.46 12.55 4.99
C ILE A 103 8.33 13.15 5.84
N TRP A 104 8.52 13.27 7.15
CA TRP A 104 7.51 13.78 8.05
C TRP A 104 7.50 15.31 8.15
N ASP A 105 8.41 15.99 7.46
CA ASP A 105 8.50 17.44 7.43
C ASP A 105 7.75 18.03 6.22
N GLY A 106 7.08 19.17 6.43
CA GLY A 106 6.39 19.91 5.36
C GLY A 106 5.28 19.12 4.67
N LEU A 107 5.37 19.01 3.34
CA LEU A 107 4.37 18.35 2.48
C LEU A 107 4.47 16.81 2.52
N GLY A 108 5.65 16.25 2.84
CA GLY A 108 5.90 14.81 2.79
C GLY A 108 4.95 14.00 3.68
N ARG A 109 4.60 14.53 4.87
CA ARG A 109 3.65 13.88 5.79
C ARG A 109 2.26 13.72 5.20
N TYR A 110 1.81 14.68 4.39
CA TYR A 110 0.50 14.63 3.74
C TYR A 110 0.52 13.70 2.54
N ILE A 111 1.65 13.60 1.83
CA ILE A 111 1.86 12.59 0.78
C ILE A 111 1.79 11.19 1.39
N MET A 112 2.51 10.95 2.49
CA MET A 112 2.45 9.67 3.22
C MET A 112 1.04 9.36 3.70
N LEU A 113 0.33 10.34 4.26
CA LEU A 113 -1.06 10.17 4.69
C LEU A 113 -1.99 9.81 3.53
N GLY A 114 -1.86 10.51 2.39
CA GLY A 114 -2.65 10.24 1.20
C GLY A 114 -2.41 8.85 0.64
N LEU A 115 -1.14 8.45 0.50
CA LEU A 115 -0.77 7.11 0.04
C LEU A 115 -1.23 6.01 1.01
N GLY A 116 -1.06 6.21 2.32
CA GLY A 116 -1.52 5.29 3.35
C GLY A 116 -3.04 5.14 3.33
N ALA A 117 -3.79 6.23 3.26
CA ALA A 117 -5.25 6.22 3.19
C ALA A 117 -5.74 5.52 1.92
N PHE A 118 -5.13 5.83 0.78
CA PHE A 118 -5.45 5.20 -0.50
C PHE A 118 -5.15 3.69 -0.46
N GLY A 119 -3.97 3.30 0.06
CA GLY A 119 -3.60 1.90 0.26
C GLY A 119 -4.56 1.15 1.18
N SER A 120 -5.05 1.78 2.25
CA SER A 120 -6.04 1.21 3.17
C SER A 120 -7.43 1.06 2.53
N ILE A 121 -7.85 2.01 1.69
CA ILE A 121 -9.11 1.90 0.93
C ILE A 121 -9.05 0.72 -0.05
N LEU A 122 -7.93 0.58 -0.78
CA LEU A 122 -7.70 -0.54 -1.67
C LEU A 122 -7.70 -1.88 -0.92
N LEU A 123 -7.05 -1.93 0.24
CA LEU A 123 -7.02 -3.10 1.12
C LEU A 123 -8.42 -3.48 1.61
N ALA A 124 -9.20 -2.51 2.10
CA ALA A 124 -10.58 -2.71 2.55
C ALA A 124 -11.51 -3.18 1.42
N THR A 125 -11.32 -2.63 0.22
CA THR A 125 -12.07 -3.05 -0.97
C THR A 125 -11.70 -4.48 -1.38
N THR A 126 -10.41 -4.82 -1.40
CA THR A 126 -9.93 -6.17 -1.72
C THR A 126 -10.52 -7.21 -0.75
N GLY A 127 -10.61 -6.87 0.54
CA GLY A 127 -11.29 -7.67 1.55
C GLY A 127 -12.79 -7.81 1.27
N THR A 128 -13.47 -6.71 0.94
CA THR A 128 -14.91 -6.69 0.63
C THR A 128 -15.27 -7.54 -0.58
N LEU A 129 -14.47 -7.47 -1.65
CA LEU A 129 -14.61 -8.33 -2.83
C LEU A 129 -14.39 -9.80 -2.48
N GLY A 130 -13.43 -10.09 -1.59
CA GLY A 130 -13.24 -11.44 -1.05
C GLY A 130 -14.46 -11.97 -0.32
N GLY A 131 -15.04 -11.16 0.58
CA GLY A 131 -16.26 -11.53 1.29
C GLY A 131 -17.43 -11.85 0.36
N HIS A 132 -17.62 -11.07 -0.71
CA HIS A 132 -18.66 -11.34 -1.71
C HIS A 132 -18.45 -12.67 -2.44
N LEU A 133 -17.23 -12.97 -2.86
CA LEU A 133 -16.90 -14.26 -3.51
C LEU A 133 -17.12 -15.46 -2.59
N LEU A 134 -17.08 -15.25 -1.27
CA LEU A 134 -17.24 -16.27 -0.24
C LEU A 134 -18.64 -16.29 0.39
N GLY A 135 -19.60 -15.55 -0.17
CA GLY A 135 -20.98 -15.49 0.35
C GLY A 135 -21.14 -14.75 1.69
N SER A 136 -20.15 -13.96 2.09
CA SER A 136 -20.11 -13.17 3.34
C SER A 136 -19.86 -11.67 3.05
N PRO A 137 -20.82 -10.97 2.41
CA PRO A 137 -20.64 -9.59 2.01
C PRO A 137 -20.46 -8.64 3.22
N SER A 138 -19.52 -7.69 3.08
CA SER A 138 -19.26 -6.66 4.08
C SER A 138 -20.20 -5.46 3.92
N ARG A 139 -20.54 -4.79 5.03
CA ARG A 139 -21.27 -3.50 5.02
C ARG A 139 -20.54 -2.40 4.26
N PHE A 140 -19.22 -2.52 4.09
CA PHE A 140 -18.43 -1.59 3.28
C PHE A 140 -18.91 -1.54 1.82
N SER A 141 -19.48 -2.62 1.29
CA SER A 141 -20.09 -2.61 -0.06
C SER A 141 -21.25 -1.63 -0.20
N GLY A 142 -22.03 -1.41 0.86
CA GLY A 142 -23.08 -0.39 0.88
C GLY A 142 -22.52 1.02 0.75
N LEU A 143 -21.37 1.28 1.41
CA LEU A 143 -20.65 2.56 1.25
C LEU A 143 -20.14 2.72 -0.18
N LEU A 144 -19.50 1.68 -0.74
CA LEU A 144 -19.03 1.70 -2.13
C LEU A 144 -20.18 1.99 -3.11
N HIS A 145 -21.35 1.39 -2.89
CA HIS A 145 -22.53 1.60 -3.73
C HIS A 145 -23.04 3.05 -3.69
N GLN A 146 -22.95 3.74 -2.53
CA GLN A 146 -23.29 5.16 -2.42
C GLN A 146 -22.38 6.05 -3.27
N PHE A 147 -21.14 5.64 -3.51
CA PHE A 147 -20.20 6.29 -4.42
C PHE A 147 -20.34 5.80 -5.87
N GLY A 148 -21.41 5.06 -6.21
CA GLY A 148 -21.65 4.53 -7.55
C GLY A 148 -20.80 3.30 -7.89
N TRP A 149 -20.09 2.72 -6.92
CA TRP A 149 -19.30 1.51 -7.14
C TRP A 149 -20.10 0.25 -6.78
N SER A 150 -20.50 -0.50 -7.81
CA SER A 150 -21.05 -1.84 -7.66
C SER A 150 -19.96 -2.90 -7.79
N VAL A 151 -19.79 -3.70 -6.74
CA VAL A 151 -18.84 -4.85 -6.73
C VAL A 151 -19.10 -5.85 -7.85
N TYR A 152 -20.30 -5.87 -8.43
CA TYR A 152 -20.68 -6.74 -9.55
C TYR A 152 -20.45 -6.12 -10.93
N GLN A 153 -20.42 -4.80 -11.04
CA GLN A 153 -20.48 -4.09 -12.34
C GLN A 153 -19.29 -3.19 -12.64
N THR A 154 -18.47 -2.82 -11.65
CA THR A 154 -17.57 -1.69 -11.82
C THR A 154 -16.18 -2.04 -12.40
N TYR A 155 -15.90 -1.37 -13.52
CA TYR A 155 -14.67 -1.12 -14.30
C TYR A 155 -13.77 -2.30 -14.70
N PHE A 156 -14.05 -2.81 -15.91
CA PHE A 156 -12.98 -3.21 -16.83
C PHE A 156 -12.17 -1.94 -17.14
N VAL A 157 -10.99 -1.80 -16.55
CA VAL A 157 -10.04 -0.76 -16.95
C VAL A 157 -9.68 -1.06 -18.41
N PRO A 158 -10.10 -0.24 -19.39
CA PRO A 158 -9.82 -0.52 -20.78
C PRO A 158 -8.31 -0.75 -20.96
N SER A 159 -7.92 -1.66 -21.86
CA SER A 159 -6.50 -2.03 -22.01
C SER A 159 -5.58 -0.82 -22.22
N TRP A 160 -6.08 0.25 -22.85
CA TRP A 160 -5.34 1.50 -23.02
C TRP A 160 -5.05 2.23 -21.70
N VAL A 161 -5.96 2.19 -20.72
CA VAL A 161 -5.73 2.75 -19.38
C VAL A 161 -4.69 1.91 -18.65
N LEU A 162 -4.74 0.58 -18.77
CA LEU A 162 -3.71 -0.30 -18.21
C LEU A 162 -2.32 0.02 -18.80
N ILE A 163 -2.22 0.20 -20.11
CA ILE A 163 -0.99 0.64 -20.79
C ILE A 163 -0.53 2.01 -20.25
N GLY A 164 -1.45 2.95 -20.10
CA GLY A 164 -1.18 4.26 -19.51
C GLY A 164 -0.62 4.16 -18.09
N MET A 165 -1.24 3.33 -17.23
CA MET A 165 -0.79 3.10 -15.86
C MET A 165 0.61 2.46 -15.81
N VAL A 166 0.87 1.47 -16.66
CA VAL A 166 2.21 0.85 -16.79
C VAL A 166 3.23 1.89 -17.24
N THR A 167 2.88 2.73 -18.22
CA THR A 167 3.76 3.79 -18.74
C THR A 167 4.10 4.80 -17.66
N VAL A 168 3.10 5.28 -16.90
CA VAL A 168 3.32 6.21 -15.77
C VAL A 168 4.16 5.55 -14.68
N GLY A 169 3.95 4.27 -14.40
CA GLY A 169 4.74 3.50 -13.45
C GLY A 169 6.21 3.42 -13.87
N VAL A 170 6.48 3.02 -15.11
CA VAL A 170 7.85 2.96 -15.67
C VAL A 170 8.49 4.35 -15.65
N ALA A 171 7.79 5.38 -16.12
CA ALA A 171 8.30 6.76 -16.10
C ALA A 171 8.64 7.21 -14.67
N SER A 172 7.79 6.92 -13.69
CA SER A 172 8.02 7.27 -12.28
C SER A 172 9.24 6.54 -11.70
N ILE A 173 9.43 5.25 -12.04
CA ILE A 173 10.61 4.47 -11.66
C ILE A 173 11.86 5.08 -12.30
N THR A 174 11.83 5.36 -13.60
CA THR A 174 12.95 5.96 -14.33
C THR A 174 13.33 7.31 -13.73
N ILE A 175 12.35 8.19 -13.48
CA ILE A 175 12.58 9.48 -12.82
C ILE A 175 13.19 9.26 -11.42
N GLY A 176 12.65 8.32 -10.64
CA GLY A 176 13.16 7.99 -9.31
C GLY A 176 14.60 7.46 -9.31
N LEU A 177 14.98 6.66 -10.32
CA LEU A 177 16.35 6.15 -10.48
C LEU A 177 17.32 7.23 -10.97
N LEU A 178 16.86 8.16 -11.80
CA LEU A 178 17.66 9.26 -12.35
C LEU A 178 17.75 10.47 -11.41
N ALA A 179 16.83 10.59 -10.44
CA ALA A 179 16.85 11.66 -9.45
C ALA A 179 18.10 11.53 -8.57
N LYS A 180 19.06 12.44 -8.75
CA LYS A 180 20.21 12.57 -7.84
C LYS A 180 19.69 12.97 -6.46
N THR A 181 19.98 12.17 -5.44
CA THR A 181 19.84 12.59 -4.05
C THR A 181 20.78 13.76 -3.81
N LYS A 182 20.26 15.00 -3.79
CA LYS A 182 20.92 16.10 -3.10
C LYS A 182 20.87 15.77 -1.61
N ILE A 183 21.89 15.05 -1.14
CA ILE A 183 22.19 15.01 0.28
C ILE A 183 22.51 16.46 0.66
N SER A 184 21.73 17.03 1.58
CA SER A 184 22.00 18.36 2.11
C SER A 184 23.44 18.39 2.65
N PRO A 185 24.28 19.36 2.26
CA PRO A 185 25.68 19.46 2.69
C PRO A 185 25.85 19.76 4.19
N SER A 186 24.77 19.77 4.97
CA SER A 186 24.81 19.96 6.42
C SER A 186 25.51 18.84 7.19
N VAL A 187 25.87 17.71 6.56
CA VAL A 187 26.68 16.66 7.22
C VAL A 187 28.19 16.88 7.02
N GLU A 188 28.61 17.44 5.89
CA GLU A 188 30.04 17.73 5.63
C GLU A 188 30.55 18.86 6.53
N VAL A 189 29.74 19.90 6.76
CA VAL A 189 30.14 21.03 7.64
C VAL A 189 30.29 20.61 9.11
N PHE A 190 29.58 19.59 9.57
CA PHE A 190 29.75 19.05 10.94
C PHE A 190 30.94 18.10 11.05
N ALA A 191 31.24 17.31 10.03
CA ALA A 191 32.43 16.45 10.01
C ALA A 191 33.72 17.26 9.92
N GLU A 192 33.72 18.36 9.17
CA GLU A 192 34.89 19.25 9.03
C GLU A 192 35.16 20.07 10.30
N LYS A 193 34.12 20.46 11.05
CA LYS A 193 34.28 21.11 12.36
C LYS A 193 34.70 20.15 13.48
N ALA A 194 34.25 18.89 13.46
CA ALA A 194 34.62 17.90 14.48
C ALA A 194 36.05 17.36 14.34
N LEU A 195 36.71 17.62 13.20
CA LEU A 195 38.12 17.27 12.95
C LEU A 195 39.07 18.47 13.12
N ALA A 196 38.52 19.65 13.43
CA ALA A 196 39.27 20.89 13.63
C ALA A 196 39.35 21.33 15.11
N GLU A 197 38.80 20.53 16.03
CA GLU A 197 38.97 20.62 17.49
C GLU A 197 39.71 19.38 18.01
#